data_AF-A0A840CAP8-F1
#
_entry.id   AF-A0A840CAP8-F1
#
_cell.length_a   1.000
_cell.length_b   1.000
_cell.length_c   1.000
_cell.angle_alpha   90.00
_cell.angle_beta   90.00
_cell.angle_gamma   90.00
#
_symmetry.space_group_name_H-M   'P 1'
#
loop_
_entity.id
_entity.type
_entity.pdbx_description
1 polymer ?
#
loop_
_entity_poly.entity_id
_entity_poly.type
_entity_poly.pdbx_seq_one_letter_code
_entity_poly.pdbx_strand_id
1 'polypeptide(L)' 'MAWLSTITFDQLAISFLTLATIRGAMVQLLPDDIAGPGGWLVDTGAE' A
#
# COMPACT_ATOMS: atom_id res chain seq x y z
N MET A 1 -3.44 12.89 24.18
CA MET A 1 -2.30 11.98 24.44
C MET A 1 -2.73 10.54 24.75
N ALA A 2 -3.83 10.29 25.49
CA ALA A 2 -4.29 8.91 25.81
C ALA A 2 -4.72 8.04 24.60
N TRP A 3 -5.08 8.65 23.46
CA TRP A 3 -5.49 7.93 22.25
C TRP A 3 -4.33 7.16 21.58
N LEU A 4 -3.10 7.68 21.66
CA LEU A 4 -1.93 7.06 21.03
C LEU A 4 -1.56 5.76 21.76
N SER A 5 -1.89 5.67 23.05
CA SER A 5 -1.71 4.47 23.88
C SER A 5 -2.69 3.34 23.54
N THR A 6 -3.75 3.63 22.77
CA THR A 6 -4.71 2.61 22.31
C THR A 6 -4.24 1.93 21.03
N ILE A 7 -3.34 2.58 20.27
CA ILE A 7 -2.77 1.99 19.06
C ILE A 7 -1.69 1.00 19.49
N THR A 8 -1.99 -0.28 19.34
CA THR A 8 -1.05 -1.38 19.59
C THR A 8 -0.09 -1.56 18.42
N PHE A 9 1.08 -2.16 18.70
CA PHE A 9 2.05 -2.49 17.65
C PHE A 9 1.46 -3.42 16.59
N ASP A 10 0.68 -4.42 16.99
CA ASP A 10 0.02 -5.36 16.07
C ASP A 10 -0.96 -4.66 15.13
N GLN A 11 -1.69 -3.65 15.60
CA GLN A 11 -2.57 -2.85 14.75
C GLN A 11 -1.79 -2.07 13.69
N LEU A 12 -0.62 -1.54 14.03
CA LEU A 12 0.27 -0.89 13.06
C LEU A 12 0.81 -1.91 12.06
N ALA A 13 1.27 -3.07 12.53
CA ALA A 13 1.81 -4.13 11.68
C ALA A 13 0.76 -4.64 10.68
N ILE A 14 -0.46 -4.91 11.14
CA ILE A 14 -1.58 -5.34 10.29
C ILE A 14 -1.99 -4.23 9.31
N SER A 15 -2.04 -2.97 9.75
CA SER A 15 -2.39 -1.85 8.87
C SER A 15 -1.36 -1.69 7.76
N PHE A 16 -0.07 -1.76 8.10
CA PHE A 16 1.02 -1.72 7.14
C PHE A 16 0.95 -2.90 6.16
N LEU A 17 0.79 -4.12 6.66
CA LEU A 17 0.66 -5.32 5.83
C LEU A 17 -0.55 -5.24 4.89
N THR A 18 -1.67 -4.73 5.40
CA THR A 18 -2.90 -4.52 4.62
C THR A 18 -2.65 -3.55 3.48
N LEU A 19 -2.02 -2.40 3.75
CA LEU A 19 -1.69 -1.42 2.72
C LEU A 19 -0.70 -1.97 1.68
N ALA A 20 0.33 -2.71 2.13
CA ALA A 20 1.28 -3.35 1.24
C ALA A 20 0.59 -4.38 0.31
N THR A 21 -0.35 -5.15 0.86
CA THR A 21 -1.14 -6.12 0.11
C THR A 21 -2.05 -5.44 -0.90
N ILE A 22 -2.75 -4.37 -0.50
CA ILE A 22 -3.59 -3.57 -1.40
C ILE A 22 -2.76 -3.01 -2.55
N ARG A 23 -1.58 -2.43 -2.26
CA ARG A 23 -0.66 -1.95 -3.29
C ARG A 23 -0.27 -3.05 -4.28
N GLY A 24 0.10 -4.23 -3.78
CA GLY A 24 0.45 -5.38 -4.63
C GLY A 24 -0.74 -5.83 -5.49
N ALA A 25 -1.94 -5.88 -4.91
CA ALA A 25 -3.15 -6.21 -5.64
C ALA A 25 -3.49 -5.16 -6.71
N MET A 26 -3.31 -3.87 -6.42
CA MET A 26 -3.52 -2.79 -7.39
C MET A 26 -2.60 -2.97 -8.60
N VAL A 27 -1.32 -3.25 -8.40
CA VAL A 27 -0.38 -3.48 -9.50
C VAL A 27 -0.77 -4.69 -10.37
N GLN A 28 -1.32 -5.75 -9.77
CA GLN A 28 -1.68 -6.96 -10.49
C GLN A 28 -3.07 -6.91 -11.16
N LEU A 29 -3.99 -6.10 -10.62
CA LEU A 29 -5.40 -6.08 -11.03
C LEU A 29 -5.77 -4.84 -11.84
N LEU A 30 -5.06 -3.73 -11.68
CA LEU A 30 -5.32 -2.53 -12.46
C LEU A 30 -4.53 -2.55 -13.77
N PRO A 31 -5.04 -1.87 -14.81
CA PRO A 31 -4.30 -1.64 -16.06
C PRO A 31 -2.95 -0.96 -15.82
N ASP A 32 -1.96 -1.29 -16.66
CA ASP A 32 -0.59 -0.78 -16.57
C ASP A 32 -0.49 0.75 -16.63
N ASP A 33 -1.38 1.42 -17.40
CA ASP A 33 -1.47 2.88 -17.45
C ASP A 33 -1.79 3.52 -16.09
N ILE A 34 -2.39 2.75 -15.16
CA ILE A 34 -2.75 3.19 -13.81
C ILE A 34 -1.73 2.66 -12.78
N ALA A 35 -1.39 1.38 -12.82
CA ALA A 35 -0.57 0.71 -11.81
C ALA A 35 0.48 -0.25 -12.41
N GLY A 36 1.28 0.24 -13.35
CA GLY A 36 2.40 -0.46 -13.99
C GLY A 36 3.60 0.45 -14.25
N PRO A 37 4.54 0.05 -15.12
CA PRO A 37 5.71 0.88 -15.46
C PRO A 37 5.29 2.21 -16.11
N GLY A 38 5.53 3.33 -15.43
CA GLY A 38 5.06 4.66 -15.85
C GLY A 38 3.57 4.94 -15.54
N GLY A 39 2.92 4.13 -14.72
CA GLY A 39 1.53 4.31 -14.30
C GLY A 39 1.34 5.55 -13.40
N TRP A 40 0.21 6.26 -13.54
CA TRP A 40 0.00 7.53 -12.83
C TRP A 40 -0.28 7.38 -11.32
N LEU A 41 -0.78 6.21 -10.89
CA LEU A 41 -1.17 5.97 -9.50
C LEU A 41 -0.11 5.16 -8.74
N VAL A 42 0.40 4.09 -9.35
CA VAL A 42 1.50 3.29 -8.80
C VAL A 42 2.51 3.02 -9.90
N ASP A 43 3.60 3.79 -9.91
CA ASP A 43 4.71 3.52 -10.82
C ASP A 43 5.53 2.34 -10.29
N THR A 44 5.67 1.31 -11.12
CA THR A 44 6.51 0.13 -10.85
C THR A 44 7.70 0.04 -11.82
N GLY A 45 7.96 1.09 -12.60
CA GLY A 45 9.12 1.21 -13.45
C GLY A 45 10.40 1.25 -12.62
N ALA A 46 11.47 0.66 -13.16
CA ALA A 46 12.80 0.89 -12.64
C ALA A 46 13.24 2.29 -13.09
N GLU A 47 13.41 3.21 -12.15
CA GLU A 47 14.19 4.43 -12.37
C GLU A 47 15.65 4.08 -12.67
#